data_AF-A0A8H3B4I1-F1
#
_entry.id   AF-A0A8H3B4I1-F1
#
_cell.length_a   1.000
_cell.length_b   1.000
_cell.length_c   1.000
_cell.angle_alpha   90.00
_cell.angle_beta   90.00
_cell.angle_gamma   90.00
#
_symmetry.space_group_name_H-M   'P 1'
#
loop_
_entity.id
_entity.type
_entity.pdbx_description
1 polymer ?
#
loop_
_entity_poly.entity_id
_entity_poly.type
_entity_poly.pdbx_seq_one_letter_code
_entity_poly.pdbx_strand_id
1 'polypeptide(L)'
;LVGQILERIQSISDEAQRALGDPELERGRMLAGLEALMDENHGHLVTLGVSHPVLEQIKEITSKPDYGLHTKLTGAGGGGCAVTLIPDDFSESKMSSLLNDLRSAGFVPYSTAVGGSGLGIFHPHSGDGRPGPADQTSEAGEAFAKVETGDLGAWAEGVGRWLYV
;
A
#
# COMPACT_ATOMS: atom_id res chain seq x y z
N LEU A 1 -29.08 -4.09 -14.28
CA LEU A 1 -28.14 -3.02 -13.88
C LEU A 1 -27.01 -3.56 -13.00
N VAL A 2 -27.28 -4.08 -11.80
CA VAL A 2 -26.24 -4.59 -10.88
C VAL A 2 -25.33 -5.64 -11.52
N GLY A 3 -25.89 -6.66 -12.20
CA GLY A 3 -25.08 -7.71 -12.83
C GLY A 3 -24.04 -7.18 -13.83
N GLN A 4 -24.41 -6.21 -14.67
CA GLN A 4 -23.50 -5.59 -15.63
C GLN A 4 -22.38 -4.79 -14.94
N ILE A 5 -22.67 -4.16 -13.80
CA ILE A 5 -21.63 -3.46 -13.02
C ILE A 5 -20.64 -4.47 -12.43
N LEU A 6 -21.13 -5.60 -11.91
CA LEU A 6 -20.26 -6.66 -11.38
C LEU A 6 -19.39 -7.28 -12.48
N GLU A 7 -19.94 -7.50 -13.67
CA GLU A 7 -19.18 -7.95 -14.85
C GLU A 7 -18.07 -6.95 -15.22
N ARG A 8 -18.35 -5.64 -15.19
CA ARG A 8 -17.31 -4.61 -15.43
C ARG A 8 -16.24 -4.59 -14.35
N ILE A 9 -16.61 -4.73 -13.07
CA ILE A 9 -15.65 -4.84 -11.97
C ILE A 9 -14.76 -6.09 -12.15
N GLN A 10 -15.32 -7.20 -12.64
CA GLN A 10 -14.52 -8.37 -12.99
C GLN A 10 -13.52 -8.06 -14.11
N SER A 11 -13.96 -7.42 -15.20
CA SER A 11 -13.06 -7.01 -16.29
C SER A 11 -11.94 -6.07 -15.81
N ILE A 12 -12.23 -5.15 -14.90
CA ILE A 12 -11.22 -4.30 -14.27
C ILE A 12 -10.18 -5.13 -13.52
N SER A 13 -10.62 -6.15 -12.79
CA SER A 13 -9.73 -7.03 -12.02
C SER A 13 -8.84 -7.87 -12.94
N ASP A 14 -9.42 -8.43 -14.00
CA ASP A 14 -8.70 -9.22 -15.00
C ASP A 14 -7.64 -8.37 -15.72
N GLU A 15 -7.99 -7.13 -16.08
CA GLU A 15 -7.08 -6.21 -16.76
C GLU A 15 -5.96 -5.71 -15.82
N ALA A 16 -6.28 -5.39 -14.56
CA ALA A 16 -5.27 -5.05 -13.56
C ALA A 16 -4.30 -6.21 -13.33
N GLN A 17 -4.80 -7.44 -13.24
CA GLN A 17 -3.97 -8.64 -13.12
C GLN A 17 -3.06 -8.83 -14.34
N ARG A 18 -3.62 -8.67 -15.55
CA ARG A 18 -2.85 -8.73 -16.79
C ARG A 18 -1.73 -7.69 -16.82
N ALA A 19 -2.04 -6.43 -16.49
CA ALA A 19 -1.08 -5.33 -16.50
C ALA A 19 0.05 -5.54 -15.47
N LEU A 20 -0.30 -5.95 -14.24
CA LEU A 20 0.67 -6.22 -13.17
C LEU A 20 1.57 -7.44 -13.46
N GLY A 21 1.07 -8.41 -14.23
CA GLY A 21 1.78 -9.63 -14.59
C GLY A 21 2.57 -9.55 -15.91
N ASP A 22 2.50 -8.44 -16.64
CA ASP A 22 3.14 -8.27 -17.94
C ASP A 22 4.55 -7.67 -17.79
N PRO A 23 5.63 -8.46 -17.95
CA PRO A 23 7.00 -7.97 -17.77
C PRO A 23 7.45 -7.03 -18.90
N GLU A 24 6.75 -7.03 -20.04
CA GLU A 24 7.08 -6.18 -21.20
C GLU A 24 6.32 -4.84 -21.15
N LEU A 25 5.34 -4.70 -20.25
CA LEU A 25 4.60 -3.47 -20.09
C LEU A 25 5.46 -2.42 -19.36
N GLU A 26 5.70 -1.31 -20.05
CA GLU A 26 6.43 -0.17 -19.49
C GLU A 26 5.74 0.35 -18.22
N ARG A 27 6.53 0.64 -17.18
CA ARG A 27 6.04 0.91 -15.83
C ARG A 27 5.12 2.12 -15.76
N GLY A 28 5.44 3.22 -16.45
CA GLY A 28 4.57 4.40 -16.54
C GLY A 28 3.22 4.08 -17.19
N ARG A 29 3.21 3.30 -18.28
CA ARG A 29 1.97 2.82 -18.91
C ARG A 29 1.17 1.89 -18.01
N MET A 30 1.83 1.01 -17.27
CA MET A 30 1.18 0.14 -16.29
C MET A 30 0.51 0.98 -15.19
N LEU A 31 1.22 1.94 -14.60
CA LEU A 31 0.69 2.82 -13.57
C LEU A 31 -0.51 3.63 -14.08
N ALA A 32 -0.38 4.28 -15.25
CA ALA A 32 -1.49 5.04 -15.86
C ALA A 32 -2.72 4.16 -16.16
N GLY A 33 -2.50 2.91 -16.56
CA GLY A 33 -3.59 1.93 -16.71
C GLY A 33 -4.28 1.62 -15.38
N LEU A 34 -3.51 1.36 -14.32
CA LEU A 34 -4.04 1.09 -12.99
C LEU A 34 -4.80 2.29 -12.40
N GLU A 35 -4.32 3.51 -12.61
CA GLU A 35 -5.00 4.75 -12.22
C GLU A 35 -6.39 4.85 -12.83
N ALA A 36 -6.51 4.64 -14.14
CA ALA A 36 -7.79 4.65 -14.85
C ALA A 36 -8.74 3.54 -14.34
N LEU A 37 -8.22 2.33 -14.14
CA LEU A 37 -8.97 1.20 -13.59
C LEU A 37 -9.46 1.47 -12.17
N MET A 38 -8.65 2.14 -11.33
CA MET A 38 -9.05 2.53 -9.97
C MET A 38 -10.21 3.53 -9.99
N ASP A 39 -10.15 4.54 -10.85
CA ASP A 39 -11.22 5.53 -11.00
C ASP A 39 -12.52 4.91 -11.50
N GLU A 40 -12.44 4.05 -12.52
CA GLU A 40 -13.60 3.34 -13.06
C GLU A 40 -14.24 2.45 -12.00
N ASN A 41 -13.43 1.67 -11.27
CA ASN A 41 -13.91 0.80 -10.21
C ASN A 41 -14.57 1.61 -9.08
N HIS A 42 -13.97 2.72 -8.66
CA HIS A 42 -14.59 3.59 -7.65
C HIS A 42 -15.95 4.11 -8.12
N GLY A 43 -16.06 4.55 -9.39
CA GLY A 43 -17.35 4.97 -9.97
C GLY A 43 -18.42 3.87 -9.96
N HIS A 44 -18.02 2.62 -10.23
CA HIS A 44 -18.91 1.46 -10.10
C HIS A 44 -19.34 1.21 -8.66
N LEU A 45 -18.42 1.30 -7.70
CA LEU A 45 -18.71 1.11 -6.27
C LEU A 45 -19.64 2.21 -5.72
N VAL A 46 -19.47 3.45 -6.17
CA VAL A 46 -20.42 4.55 -5.89
C VAL A 46 -21.80 4.22 -6.44
N THR A 47 -21.87 3.74 -7.70
CA THR A 47 -23.15 3.37 -8.34
C THR A 47 -23.85 2.20 -7.62
N LEU A 48 -23.08 1.27 -7.05
CA LEU A 48 -23.59 0.18 -6.21
C LEU A 48 -24.04 0.65 -4.82
N GLY A 49 -23.82 1.92 -4.45
CA GLY A 49 -24.28 2.50 -3.20
C GLY A 49 -23.41 2.16 -1.99
N VAL A 50 -22.18 1.67 -2.20
CA VAL A 50 -21.26 1.29 -1.12
C VAL A 50 -20.22 2.37 -0.79
N SER A 51 -20.25 3.53 -1.45
CA SER A 51 -19.37 4.65 -1.05
C SER A 51 -19.90 5.39 0.19
N HIS A 52 -19.17 6.42 0.64
CA HIS A 52 -19.50 7.27 1.78
C HIS A 52 -18.88 8.68 1.61
N PRO A 53 -19.52 9.75 2.11
CA PRO A 53 -18.98 11.12 1.99
C PRO A 53 -17.52 11.27 2.44
N VAL A 54 -17.12 10.55 3.51
CA VAL A 54 -15.72 10.58 3.99
C VAL A 54 -14.72 9.97 2.99
N LEU A 55 -15.13 8.96 2.20
CA LEU A 55 -14.29 8.37 1.16
C LEU A 55 -14.16 9.31 -0.03
N GLU A 56 -15.26 9.98 -0.40
CA GLU A 56 -15.24 11.01 -1.45
C GLU A 56 -14.38 12.20 -1.05
N GLN A 57 -14.38 12.60 0.22
CA GLN A 57 -13.50 13.65 0.73
C GLN A 57 -12.02 13.27 0.65
N ILE A 58 -11.66 12.02 0.96
CA ILE A 58 -10.27 11.53 0.77
C ILE A 58 -9.91 11.62 -0.72
N LYS A 59 -10.79 11.13 -1.60
CA LYS A 59 -10.58 11.19 -3.05
C LYS A 59 -10.38 12.62 -3.53
N GLU A 60 -11.24 13.56 -3.12
CA GLU A 60 -11.15 14.98 -3.46
C GLU A 60 -9.83 15.61 -3.02
N ILE A 61 -9.37 15.33 -1.80
CA ILE A 61 -8.07 15.82 -1.31
C ILE A 61 -6.93 15.26 -2.18
N THR A 62 -6.93 13.95 -2.44
CA THR A 62 -5.86 13.30 -3.21
C THR A 62 -5.84 13.71 -4.69
N SER A 63 -7.00 14.06 -5.26
CA SER A 63 -7.13 14.48 -6.66
C SER A 63 -6.89 15.98 -6.89
N LYS A 64 -6.57 16.76 -5.85
CA LYS A 64 -6.23 18.18 -6.00
C LYS A 64 -5.16 18.35 -7.09
N PRO A 65 -5.18 19.42 -7.90
CA PRO A 65 -4.22 19.63 -8.99
C PRO A 65 -2.74 19.55 -8.57
N ASP A 66 -2.44 19.91 -7.32
CA ASP A 66 -1.07 19.84 -6.79
C ASP A 66 -0.57 18.39 -6.62
N TYR A 67 -1.48 17.43 -6.41
CA TYR A 67 -1.19 16.01 -6.19
C TYR A 67 -1.55 15.15 -7.40
N GLY A 68 -2.77 15.30 -7.94
CA GLY A 68 -3.23 14.59 -9.14
C GLY A 68 -3.30 13.08 -8.98
N LEU A 69 -3.60 12.58 -7.78
CA LEU A 69 -3.56 11.15 -7.48
C LEU A 69 -4.92 10.47 -7.62
N HIS A 70 -4.88 9.17 -7.91
CA HIS A 70 -6.05 8.35 -8.13
C HIS A 70 -6.34 7.48 -6.91
N THR A 71 -7.58 7.55 -6.43
CA THR A 71 -8.02 6.95 -5.16
C THR A 71 -9.32 6.19 -5.34
N LYS A 72 -9.37 5.00 -4.75
CA LYS A 72 -10.61 4.22 -4.62
C LYS A 72 -10.81 3.74 -3.19
N LEU A 73 -12.07 3.49 -2.82
CA LEU A 73 -12.37 2.80 -1.57
C LEU A 73 -11.81 1.37 -1.57
N THR A 74 -11.60 0.80 -0.38
CA THR A 74 -11.16 -0.59 -0.21
C THR A 74 -11.97 -1.31 0.87
N GLY A 75 -12.19 -2.62 0.70
CA GLY A 75 -13.05 -3.42 1.58
C GLY A 75 -14.54 -3.22 1.30
N ALA A 76 -15.34 -3.24 2.36
CA ALA A 76 -16.81 -3.21 2.27
C ALA A 76 -17.39 -1.87 1.81
N GLY A 77 -16.64 -0.77 1.97
CA GLY A 77 -17.16 0.60 1.78
C GLY A 77 -17.94 1.12 3.00
N GLY A 78 -18.79 2.12 2.79
CA GLY A 78 -19.55 2.80 3.87
C GLY A 78 -18.69 3.66 4.79
N GLY A 79 -17.44 3.92 4.41
CA GLY A 79 -16.42 4.56 5.23
C GLY A 79 -15.14 3.72 5.24
N GLY A 80 -14.46 3.67 6.38
CA GLY A 80 -13.25 2.86 6.54
C GLY A 80 -12.06 3.44 5.77
N CYS A 81 -11.41 2.60 4.96
CA CYS A 81 -10.16 2.94 4.30
C CYS A 81 -10.33 3.19 2.80
N ALA A 82 -9.43 4.02 2.27
CA ALA A 82 -9.22 4.19 0.83
C ALA A 82 -7.77 3.85 0.48
N VAL A 83 -7.52 3.53 -0.79
CA VAL A 83 -6.18 3.32 -1.34
C VAL A 83 -5.95 4.36 -2.42
N THR A 84 -4.83 5.06 -2.30
CA THR A 84 -4.34 6.05 -3.27
C THR A 84 -3.06 5.51 -3.90
N LEU A 85 -3.00 5.46 -5.23
CA LEU A 85 -1.80 5.04 -5.94
C LEU A 85 -0.82 6.21 -6.04
N ILE A 86 0.45 5.96 -5.72
CA ILE A 86 1.52 6.95 -5.73
C ILE A 86 2.48 6.62 -6.88
N PRO A 87 2.65 7.50 -7.89
CA PRO A 87 3.64 7.34 -8.94
C PRO A 87 5.07 7.36 -8.41
N ASP A 88 6.00 6.71 -9.12
CA ASP A 88 7.40 6.60 -8.67
C ASP A 88 8.12 7.94 -8.58
N ASP A 89 7.72 8.92 -9.40
CA ASP A 89 8.31 10.26 -9.47
C ASP A 89 7.59 11.27 -8.55
N PHE A 90 6.70 10.80 -7.68
CA PHE A 90 5.96 11.66 -6.77
C PHE A 90 6.89 12.25 -5.69
N SER A 91 7.09 13.56 -5.74
CA SER A 91 8.06 14.25 -4.87
C SER A 91 7.75 14.11 -3.37
N GLU A 92 8.78 13.97 -2.54
CA GLU A 92 8.66 13.91 -1.08
C GLU A 92 7.99 15.13 -0.45
N SER A 93 8.18 16.31 -1.04
CA SER A 93 7.52 17.54 -0.58
C SER A 93 6.00 17.47 -0.79
N LYS A 94 5.55 16.99 -1.96
CA LYS A 94 4.11 16.76 -2.23
C LYS A 94 3.56 15.66 -1.32
N MET A 95 4.31 14.58 -1.10
CA MET A 95 3.94 13.52 -0.15
C MET A 95 3.72 14.08 1.26
N SER A 96 4.66 14.88 1.76
CA SER A 96 4.56 15.48 3.09
C SER A 96 3.34 16.41 3.21
N SER A 97 3.09 17.25 2.20
CA SER A 97 1.90 18.12 2.15
C SER A 97 0.61 17.32 2.11
N LEU A 98 0.54 16.27 1.28
CA LEU A 98 -0.64 15.39 1.19
C LEU A 98 -0.95 14.72 2.53
N LEU A 99 0.06 14.17 3.21
CA LEU A 99 -0.14 13.53 4.51
C LEU A 99 -0.65 14.54 5.56
N ASN A 100 -0.18 15.78 5.51
CA ASN A 100 -0.64 16.84 6.40
C ASN A 100 -2.06 17.30 6.09
N ASP A 101 -2.42 17.43 4.81
CA ASP A 101 -3.79 17.73 4.37
C ASP A 101 -4.78 16.67 4.86
N LEU A 102 -4.43 15.38 4.69
CA LEU A 102 -5.25 14.26 5.14
C LEU A 102 -5.41 14.25 6.66
N ARG A 103 -4.32 14.45 7.42
CA ARG A 103 -4.37 14.54 8.89
C ARG A 103 -5.21 15.73 9.37
N SER A 104 -5.07 16.89 8.71
CA SER A 104 -5.84 18.10 9.04
C SER A 104 -7.33 17.92 8.78
N ALA A 105 -7.69 17.08 7.81
CA ALA A 105 -9.07 16.67 7.55
C ALA A 105 -9.58 15.58 8.51
N GLY A 106 -8.77 15.12 9.47
CA GLY A 106 -9.13 14.13 10.48
C GLY A 106 -8.88 12.66 10.08
N PHE A 107 -8.16 12.41 8.99
CA PHE A 107 -7.81 11.06 8.55
C PHE A 107 -6.47 10.60 9.12
N VAL A 108 -6.23 9.28 9.09
CA VAL A 108 -4.96 8.67 9.50
C VAL A 108 -4.31 8.02 8.28
N PRO A 109 -3.41 8.74 7.58
CA PRO A 109 -2.77 8.21 6.39
C PRO A 109 -1.54 7.35 6.74
N TYR A 110 -1.35 6.29 5.96
CA TYR A 110 -0.16 5.42 6.01
C TYR A 110 0.45 5.35 4.62
N SER A 111 1.76 5.56 4.52
CA SER A 111 2.51 5.26 3.30
C SER A 111 2.99 3.82 3.38
N THR A 112 2.67 3.00 2.38
CA THR A 112 3.06 1.60 2.32
C THR A 112 3.20 1.14 0.88
N ALA A 113 3.98 0.08 0.67
CA ALA A 113 3.97 -0.70 -0.55
C ALA A 113 2.94 -1.85 -0.44
N VAL A 114 2.48 -2.35 -1.59
CA VAL A 114 1.61 -3.52 -1.72
C VAL A 114 2.29 -4.58 -2.59
N GLY A 115 1.93 -5.86 -2.39
CA GLY A 115 2.57 -6.97 -3.12
C GLY A 115 3.91 -7.43 -2.53
N GLY A 116 4.12 -7.24 -1.22
CA GLY A 116 5.31 -7.74 -0.54
C GLY A 116 5.42 -9.27 -0.50
N SER A 117 6.58 -9.77 -0.09
CA SER A 117 6.96 -11.19 -0.16
C SER A 117 6.14 -12.14 0.74
N GLY A 118 5.26 -11.63 1.60
CA GLY A 118 4.44 -12.46 2.49
C GLY A 118 5.21 -12.97 3.71
N LEU A 119 5.12 -14.27 3.98
CA LEU A 119 5.73 -14.89 5.16
C LEU A 119 7.25 -15.02 4.99
N GLY A 120 8.01 -14.48 5.94
CA GLY A 120 9.45 -14.65 6.01
C GLY A 120 9.88 -15.29 7.34
N ILE A 121 10.95 -16.08 7.28
CA ILE A 121 11.69 -16.54 8.45
C ILE A 121 12.88 -15.61 8.62
N PHE A 122 12.94 -14.92 9.75
CA PHE A 122 14.09 -14.10 10.10
C PHE A 122 15.27 -14.99 10.52
N HIS A 123 16.40 -14.84 9.85
CA HIS A 123 17.65 -15.49 10.21
C HIS A 123 18.67 -14.42 10.64
N PRO A 124 19.06 -14.34 11.93
CA PRO A 124 20.07 -13.39 12.38
C PRO A 124 21.39 -13.60 11.63
N HIS A 125 22.06 -12.53 11.22
CA HIS A 125 23.30 -12.61 10.44
C HIS A 125 24.50 -12.88 11.36
N SER A 126 25.22 -13.97 11.10
CA SER A 126 26.52 -14.24 11.72
C SER A 126 27.62 -13.51 10.95
N GLY A 127 27.93 -12.27 11.33
CA GLY A 127 29.21 -11.66 10.94
C GLY A 127 30.37 -12.36 11.65
N ASP A 128 31.46 -12.61 10.92
CA ASP A 128 32.66 -13.33 11.35
C ASP A 128 33.04 -13.13 12.84
N GLY A 129 32.93 -14.21 13.63
CA GLY A 129 33.52 -14.30 14.98
C GLY A 129 32.60 -14.14 16.20
N ARG A 130 31.26 -14.09 16.04
CA ARG A 130 30.31 -13.98 17.18
C ARG A 130 29.85 -15.34 17.76
N PRO A 131 29.47 -15.41 19.06
CA PRO A 131 29.14 -16.66 19.76
C PRO A 131 27.97 -17.42 19.12
N GLY A 132 27.84 -18.72 19.41
CA GLY A 132 26.92 -19.62 18.71
C GLY A 132 25.43 -19.23 18.70
N PRO A 133 24.60 -19.88 17.86
CA PRO A 133 23.21 -19.49 17.56
C PRO A 133 22.24 -19.42 18.76
N ALA A 134 22.57 -20.08 19.87
CA ALA A 134 21.74 -20.08 21.08
C ALA A 134 21.90 -18.82 21.94
N ASP A 135 23.10 -18.22 22.00
CA ASP A 135 23.34 -17.00 22.78
C ASP A 135 22.84 -15.74 22.05
N GLN A 136 22.82 -15.76 20.71
CA GLN A 136 22.33 -14.63 19.91
C GLN A 136 20.81 -14.54 19.83
N THR A 137 20.11 -15.67 19.99
CA THR A 137 18.63 -15.69 19.95
C THR A 137 18.02 -15.09 21.21
N SER A 138 18.68 -15.19 22.37
CA SER A 138 18.25 -14.51 23.60
C SER A 138 18.50 -13.00 23.53
N GLU A 139 19.69 -12.56 23.11
CA GLU A 139 20.03 -11.13 22.97
C GLU A 139 19.17 -10.43 21.91
N ALA A 140 18.95 -11.08 20.75
CA ALA A 140 18.05 -10.55 19.73
C ALA A 140 16.60 -10.53 20.20
N GLY A 141 16.16 -11.52 21.01
CA GLY A 141 14.83 -11.55 21.62
C GLY A 141 14.62 -10.42 22.63
N GLU A 142 15.63 -10.14 23.48
CA GLU A 142 15.59 -9.02 24.42
C GLU A 142 15.65 -7.66 23.71
N ALA A 143 16.41 -7.56 22.62
CA ALA A 143 16.45 -6.36 21.78
C ALA A 143 15.10 -6.14 21.09
N PHE A 144 14.53 -7.17 20.47
CA PHE A 144 13.21 -7.15 19.84
C PHE A 144 12.12 -6.65 20.79
N ALA A 145 12.11 -7.14 22.03
CA ALA A 145 11.12 -6.75 23.05
C ALA A 145 11.15 -5.25 23.40
N LYS A 146 12.22 -4.53 23.03
CA LYS A 146 12.41 -3.09 23.29
C LYS A 146 12.19 -2.22 22.04
N VAL A 147 11.92 -2.81 20.88
CA VAL A 147 11.70 -2.07 19.63
C VAL A 147 10.25 -1.63 19.56
N GLU A 148 10.05 -0.33 19.33
CA GLU A 148 8.72 0.23 19.08
C GLU A 148 8.13 -0.35 17.79
N THR A 149 6.81 -0.55 17.75
CA THR A 149 6.15 -1.19 16.60
C THR A 149 6.43 -0.51 15.26
N GLY A 150 6.69 0.80 15.26
CA GLY A 150 7.05 1.57 14.05
C GLY A 150 8.47 1.34 13.54
N ASP A 151 9.39 0.91 14.42
CA ASP A 151 10.82 0.76 14.12
C ASP A 151 11.22 -0.71 13.87
N LEU A 152 10.28 -1.65 14.04
CA LEU A 152 10.51 -3.09 13.89
C LEU A 152 11.08 -3.48 12.54
N GLY A 153 10.61 -2.88 11.45
CA GLY A 153 11.10 -3.17 10.09
C GLY A 153 12.58 -2.80 9.93
N ALA A 154 12.92 -1.55 10.26
CA ALA A 154 14.29 -1.05 10.17
C ALA A 154 15.25 -1.81 11.10
N TRP A 155 14.80 -2.15 12.32
CA TRP A 155 15.57 -2.97 13.23
C TRP A 155 15.85 -4.36 12.63
N ALA A 156 14.82 -5.04 12.11
CA ALA A 156 14.95 -6.38 11.56
C ALA A 156 15.92 -6.43 10.36
N GLU A 157 15.89 -5.41 9.49
CA GLU A 157 16.84 -5.29 8.37
C GLU A 157 18.30 -5.12 8.83
N GLY A 158 18.53 -4.49 9.99
CA GLY A 158 19.86 -4.26 10.54
C GLY A 158 20.47 -5.43 11.31
N VAL A 159 19.67 -6.39 11.77
CA VAL A 159 20.11 -7.49 12.66
C VAL A 159 20.20 -8.85 11.97
N GLY A 160 19.74 -8.97 10.73
CA GLY A 160 19.78 -10.25 10.02
C GLY A 160 19.24 -10.20 8.61
N ARG A 161 18.94 -11.38 8.07
CA ARG A 161 18.35 -11.54 6.74
C ARG A 161 16.99 -12.20 6.85
N TRP A 162 16.05 -11.74 6.03
CA TRP A 162 14.78 -12.42 5.84
C TRP A 162 14.92 -13.48 4.74
N LEU A 163 14.45 -14.69 5.04
CA LEU A 163 14.27 -15.76 4.07
C LEU A 163 12.77 -15.86 3.81
N TYR A 164 12.32 -15.37 2.66
CA TYR A 164 10.92 -15.42 2.25
C TYR A 164 10.59 -16.77 1.60
N VAL A 165 9.35 -17.25 1.81
CA VAL A 165 8.85 -18.52 1.26
C VAL A 165 8.05 -18.27 -0.01
#